data_AF-A0A0S8EN53-F1
#
_entry.id   AF-A0A0S8EN53-F1
#
_cell.length_a   1.000
_cell.length_b   1.000
_cell.length_c   1.000
_cell.angle_alpha   90.00
_cell.angle_beta   90.00
_cell.angle_gamma   90.00
#
_symmetry.space_group_name_H-M   'P 1'
#
loop_
_entity.id
_entity.type
_entity.pdbx_description
1 polymer ?
#
loop_
_entity_poly.entity_id
_entity_poly.type
_entity_poly.pdbx_seq_one_letter_code
_entity_poly.pdbx_strand_id
1 'polypeptide(L)'
;MTRRMWILVALLVVSAIAVIELRHENRVAFAHLQTLHAQRDALEVEWGKLLLEEGAWSQHQRLESSARAKLGMRLPQADQIVMVDLRDVESSR
;
A
#
# COMPACT_ATOMS: atom_id res chain seq x y z
N MET A 1 4.43 -37.14 52.90
CA MET A 1 3.79 -35.98 52.23
C MET A 1 4.81 -34.98 51.66
N THR A 2 5.82 -34.58 52.43
CA THR A 2 6.83 -33.56 52.05
C THR A 2 7.57 -33.84 50.73
N ARG A 3 7.96 -35.09 50.46
CA ARG A 3 8.66 -35.46 49.21
C ARG A 3 7.86 -35.17 47.94
N ARG A 4 6.54 -35.41 47.97
CA ARG A 4 5.66 -35.10 46.82
C ARG A 4 5.55 -33.60 46.58
N MET A 5 5.54 -32.81 47.65
CA MET A 5 5.48 -31.35 47.57
C MET A 5 6.72 -30.77 46.87
N TRP A 6 7.91 -31.27 47.21
CA TRP A 6 9.15 -30.85 46.56
C TRP A 6 9.19 -31.17 45.06
N ILE A 7 8.63 -32.30 44.63
CA ILE A 7 8.54 -32.65 43.21
C ILE A 7 7.65 -31.66 42.45
N LEU A 8 6.50 -31.28 43.03
CA LEU A 8 5.60 -30.30 42.42
C LEU A 8 6.23 -28.91 42.34
N VAL A 9 6.96 -28.50 43.39
CA VAL A 9 7.70 -27.22 43.39
C VAL A 9 8.77 -27.23 42.29
N ALA A 10 9.53 -28.32 42.16
CA ALA A 10 10.52 -28.45 41.10
C ALA A 10 9.89 -28.36 39.70
N LEU A 11 8.79 -29.08 39.46
CA LEU A 11 8.04 -29.01 38.20
C LEU A 11 7.53 -27.59 37.90
N LEU A 12 7.01 -26.89 38.92
CA LEU A 12 6.54 -25.51 38.78
C LEU A 12 7.69 -24.56 38.38
N VAL A 13 8.85 -24.69 39.04
CA VAL A 13 10.03 -23.87 38.73
C VAL A 13 10.52 -24.14 37.30
N VAL A 14 10.60 -25.40 36.90
CA VAL A 14 10.98 -25.76 35.52
C VAL A 14 9.99 -25.18 34.51
N SER A 15 8.69 -25.28 34.79
CA SER A 15 7.65 -24.68 33.93
C SER A 15 7.78 -23.16 33.85
N ALA A 16 8.04 -22.49 34.96
CA ALA A 16 8.22 -21.04 34.99
C ALA A 16 9.42 -20.59 34.14
N ILE A 17 10.57 -21.29 34.27
CA ILE A 17 11.76 -21.02 33.47
C ILE A 17 11.46 -21.24 31.98
N ALA A 18 10.82 -22.35 31.62
CA ALA A 18 10.46 -22.64 30.23
C ALA A 18 9.54 -21.56 29.61
N VAL A 19 8.58 -21.04 30.38
CA VAL A 19 7.71 -19.94 29.93
C VAL A 19 8.49 -18.65 29.70
N ILE A 20 9.48 -18.34 30.56
CA ILE A 20 10.32 -17.15 30.42
C ILE A 20 11.16 -17.24 29.15
N GLU A 21 11.80 -18.38 28.91
CA GLU A 21 12.58 -18.63 27.69
C GLU A 21 11.69 -18.51 26.44
N LEU A 22 10.52 -19.15 26.44
CA LEU A 22 9.58 -19.05 25.32
C LEU A 22 9.14 -17.61 25.08
N ARG A 23 8.92 -16.84 26.15
CA ARG A 23 8.56 -15.41 26.04
C ARG A 23 9.71 -14.59 25.46
N HIS A 24 10.95 -14.90 25.81
CA HIS A 24 12.13 -14.23 25.27
C HIS A 24 12.27 -14.49 23.77
N GLU A 25 12.26 -15.76 23.36
CA GLU A 25 12.31 -16.17 21.96
C GLU A 25 11.17 -15.55 21.15
N ASN A 26 9.95 -15.55 21.70
CA ASN A 26 8.81 -14.91 21.04
C ASN A 26 9.02 -13.40 20.85
N ARG A 27 9.59 -12.70 21.82
CA ARG A 27 9.90 -11.27 21.70
C ARG A 27 10.94 -11.02 20.61
N VAL A 28 11.99 -11.83 20.52
CA VAL A 28 13.04 -11.70 19.51
C VAL A 28 12.47 -11.98 18.11
N ALA A 29 11.74 -13.09 17.95
CA ALA A 29 11.11 -13.45 16.69
C ALA A 29 10.09 -12.39 16.23
N PHE A 30 9.30 -11.85 17.17
CA PHE A 30 8.35 -10.78 16.87
C PHE A 30 9.06 -9.50 16.42
N ALA A 31 10.16 -9.10 17.10
CA ALA A 31 10.95 -7.95 16.68
C ALA A 31 11.50 -8.13 15.27
N HIS A 32 12.04 -9.30 14.94
CA HIS A 32 12.52 -9.60 13.60
C HIS A 32 11.40 -9.51 12.56
N LEU A 33 10.23 -10.10 12.85
CA LEU A 33 9.07 -10.00 11.97
C LEU A 33 8.63 -8.54 11.74
N GLN A 34 8.63 -7.72 12.78
CA GLN A 34 8.33 -6.28 12.66
C GLN A 34 9.33 -5.56 11.76
N THR A 35 10.62 -5.91 11.82
CA THR A 35 11.62 -5.30 10.91
C THR A 35 11.37 -5.66 9.45
N LEU A 36 11.01 -6.91 9.14
CA LEU A 36 10.69 -7.31 7.76
C LEU A 36 9.42 -6.64 7.26
N HIS A 37 8.39 -6.52 8.11
CA HIS A 37 7.18 -5.78 7.76
C HIS A 37 7.49 -4.31 7.46
N ALA A 38 8.29 -3.65 8.29
CA ALA A 38 8.69 -2.26 8.04
C ALA A 38 9.45 -2.10 6.72
N GLN A 39 10.32 -3.05 6.37
CA GLN A 39 11.01 -3.06 5.07
C GLN A 39 10.02 -3.22 3.92
N ARG A 40 9.11 -4.21 4.01
CA ARG A 40 8.07 -4.43 2.99
C ARG A 40 7.23 -3.17 2.78
N ASP A 41 6.76 -2.56 3.86
CA ASP A 41 5.90 -1.38 3.79
C ASP A 41 6.67 -0.19 3.17
N ALA A 42 7.97 -0.05 3.44
CA ALA A 42 8.81 0.95 2.78
C ALA A 42 8.93 0.71 1.26
N LEU A 43 9.13 -0.54 0.85
CA LEU A 43 9.16 -0.92 -0.58
C LEU A 43 7.81 -0.68 -1.26
N GLU A 44 6.70 -0.95 -0.58
CA GLU A 44 5.36 -0.71 -1.12
C GLU A 44 5.10 0.78 -1.36
N VAL A 45 5.55 1.64 -0.45
CA VAL A 45 5.52 3.10 -0.63
C VAL A 45 6.38 3.54 -1.82
N GLU A 46 7.59 3.01 -1.95
CA GLU A 46 8.47 3.32 -3.08
C GLU A 46 7.87 2.87 -4.41
N TRP A 47 7.33 1.64 -4.46
CA TRP A 47 6.63 1.13 -5.62
C TRP A 47 5.44 2.01 -6.01
N GLY A 48 4.65 2.46 -5.03
CA GLY A 48 3.55 3.38 -5.27
C GLY A 48 4.00 4.70 -5.89
N LYS A 49 5.14 5.24 -5.45
CA LYS A 49 5.73 6.45 -6.05
C LYS A 49 6.18 6.20 -7.49
N LEU A 50 6.87 5.10 -7.75
CA LEU A 50 7.30 4.73 -9.10
C LEU A 50 6.11 4.55 -10.05
N LEU A 51 5.02 3.96 -9.58
CA LEU A 51 3.81 3.78 -10.38
C LEU A 51 3.15 5.13 -10.72
N LEU A 52 3.18 6.10 -9.80
CA LEU A 52 2.72 7.46 -10.07
C LEU A 52 3.63 8.18 -11.07
N GLU A 53 4.94 8.00 -10.98
CA GLU A 53 5.92 8.52 -11.95
C GLU A 53 5.66 7.93 -13.35
N GLU A 54 5.47 6.62 -13.46
CA GLU A 54 5.18 5.95 -14.73
C GLU A 54 3.80 6.35 -15.29
N GLY A 55 2.78 6.41 -14.44
CA GLY A 55 1.41 6.81 -14.82
C GLY A 55 1.34 8.25 -15.35
N ALA A 56 2.12 9.17 -14.76
CA ALA A 56 2.22 10.54 -15.24
C ALA A 56 2.82 10.64 -16.66
N TRP A 57 3.71 9.71 -17.05
CA TRP A 57 4.39 9.73 -18.35
C TRP A 57 3.65 8.90 -19.42
N SER A 58 2.94 7.85 -19.02
CA SER A 58 2.36 6.86 -19.93
C SER A 58 1.02 7.28 -20.57
N GLN A 59 0.12 7.94 -19.82
CA GLN A 59 -1.25 8.19 -20.30
C GLN A 59 -1.40 9.51 -21.07
N HIS A 60 -0.86 10.63 -20.59
CA HIS A 60 -1.06 11.91 -21.29
C HIS A 60 -0.16 12.02 -22.53
N GLN A 61 1.13 11.75 -22.41
CA GLN A 61 2.08 12.07 -23.49
C GLN A 61 1.95 11.14 -24.71
N ARG A 62 1.69 9.84 -24.53
CA ARG A 62 1.45 8.92 -25.65
C ARG A 62 0.08 9.11 -26.29
N LEU A 63 -0.95 9.42 -25.51
CA LEU A 63 -2.30 9.64 -26.05
C LEU A 63 -2.34 10.96 -26.84
N GLU A 64 -1.75 12.03 -26.31
CA GLU A 64 -1.73 13.34 -26.96
C GLU A 64 -0.86 13.34 -28.23
N SER A 65 0.31 12.69 -28.20
CA SER A 65 1.14 12.52 -29.40
C SER A 65 0.47 11.63 -30.44
N SER A 66 -0.19 10.53 -30.03
CA SER A 66 -0.93 9.68 -30.97
C SER A 66 -2.16 10.38 -31.54
N ALA A 67 -2.88 11.18 -30.76
CA ALA A 67 -4.02 11.98 -31.23
C ALA A 67 -3.57 13.07 -32.20
N ARG A 68 -2.45 13.75 -31.90
CA ARG A 68 -1.89 14.78 -32.79
C ARG A 68 -1.33 14.18 -34.08
N ALA A 69 -0.63 13.03 -34.00
CA ALA A 69 0.01 12.41 -35.15
C ALA A 69 -0.95 11.59 -36.03
N LYS A 70 -1.87 10.81 -35.44
CA LYS A 70 -2.80 9.95 -36.19
C LYS A 70 -4.13 10.60 -36.53
N LEU A 71 -4.65 11.45 -35.63
CA LEU A 71 -5.95 12.11 -35.81
C LEU A 71 -5.82 13.58 -36.21
N GLY A 72 -4.59 14.10 -36.33
CA GLY A 72 -4.34 15.50 -36.71
C GLY A 72 -4.87 16.51 -35.69
N MET A 73 -5.17 16.08 -34.46
CA MET A 73 -5.79 16.92 -33.45
C MET A 73 -4.87 18.09 -33.05
N ARG A 74 -5.43 19.30 -33.05
CA ARG A 74 -4.76 20.54 -32.67
C ARG A 74 -5.54 21.16 -31.51
N LEU A 75 -4.85 21.88 -30.64
CA LEU A 75 -5.55 22.63 -29.59
C LEU A 75 -6.40 23.71 -30.27
N PRO A 76 -7.73 23.74 -30.06
CA PRO A 76 -8.59 24.76 -30.64
C PRO A 76 -8.23 26.14 -30.08
N GLN A 77 -8.29 27.16 -30.92
CA GLN A 77 -8.07 28.54 -30.49
C GLN A 77 -9.34 29.06 -29.77
N ALA A 78 -9.19 30.13 -28.98
CA ALA A 78 -10.25 30.63 -28.11
C ALA A 78 -11.53 31.03 -28.87
N ASP A 79 -11.41 31.37 -30.15
CA ASP A 79 -12.48 31.68 -31.09
C ASP A 79 -13.26 30.45 -31.58
N GLN A 80 -12.74 29.24 -31.36
CA GLN A 80 -13.35 27.97 -31.78
C GLN A 80 -14.11 27.26 -30.65
N ILE A 81 -14.15 27.85 -29.45
CA ILE A 81 -14.81 27.28 -28.28
C ILE A 81 -16.22 27.88 -28.15
N VAL A 82 -17.24 27.09 -28.47
CA VAL A 82 -18.65 27.47 -28.27
C VAL A 82 -19.15 26.82 -26.98
N MET A 83 -19.60 27.64 -26.02
CA MET A 83 -20.22 27.16 -24.79
C MET A 83 -21.70 26.89 -25.08
N VAL A 84 -22.11 25.62 -25.00
CA VAL A 84 -23.51 25.24 -25.17
C VAL A 84 -24.14 25.12 -23.79
N ASP A 85 -25.17 25.92 -23.51
CA ASP A 85 -25.96 25.82 -22.30
C ASP A 85 -26.97 24.67 -22.45
N LEU A 86 -26.93 23.71 -21.53
CA LEU A 86 -27.77 22.50 -21.60
C LEU A 86 -29.28 22.80 -21.46
N ARG A 87 -29.67 24.02 -21.12
CA ARG A 87 -31.08 24.45 -21.06
C ARG A 87 -31.66 24.72 -22.46
N ASP A 88 -30.83 24.97 -23.46
CA ASP A 88 -31.29 25.24 -24.83
C ASP A 88 -31.73 23.97 -25.59
N VAL A 89 -31.27 22.79 -25.14
CA VAL A 89 -31.59 21.48 -25.77
C VAL A 89 -33.01 21.01 -25.41
N GLU A 90 -33.53 21.44 -24.25
CA GLU A 90 -34.85 20.99 -23.77
C GLU A 90 -36.01 21.80 -24.37
N SER A 91 -35.76 23.02 -24.88
CA SER A 91 -36.78 23.90 -25.47
C SER A 91 -37.16 23.57 -26.93
N SER A 92 -36.50 22.59 -27.56
CA SER A 92 -36.78 22.16 -28.95
C SER A 92 -37.42 20.76 -29.03
N ARG A 93 -37.99 20.26 -27.93
CA ARG A 93 -38.85 19.07 -27.92
C ARG A 93 -40.31 19.43 -27.67
#